data_AF-Q11GB6-F1
#
_entry.id   AF-Q11GB6-F1
#
_cell.length_a   1.000
_cell.length_b   1.000
_cell.length_c   1.000
_cell.angle_alpha   90.00
_cell.angle_beta   90.00
_cell.angle_gamma   90.00
#
_symmetry.space_group_name_H-M   'P 1'
#
loop_
_entity.id
_entity.type
_entity.pdbx_description
1 polymer ?
#
loop_
_entity_poly.entity_id
_entity_poly.type
_entity_poly.pdbx_seq_one_letter_code
_entity_poly.pdbx_strand_id
1 'polypeptide(L)'
;MLRPPGSGNVRLPQTGIGALDYELAGEMAVSLGNAGKRAEESLARLAAHAGGEAERRDLLREAADAVYAYFIQRELCGLKRHDDIVRQMAIPRAVLARLGAR
;
A
#
# COMPACT_ATOMS: atom_id res chain seq x y z
N MET A 1 15.87 41.27 -32.88
CA MET A 1 16.58 39.97 -32.88
C MET A 1 15.56 38.87 -32.70
N LEU A 2 15.47 37.96 -33.68
CA LEU A 2 14.46 36.89 -33.76
C LEU A 2 14.98 35.64 -33.03
N ARG A 3 14.23 35.15 -32.04
CA ARG A 3 14.55 33.92 -31.29
C ARG A 3 13.86 32.72 -31.97
N PRO A 4 14.58 31.68 -32.42
CA PRO A 4 13.94 30.48 -32.92
C PRO A 4 13.38 29.65 -31.75
N PRO A 5 12.20 28.99 -31.90
CA PRO A 5 11.68 28.07 -30.91
C PRO A 5 12.41 26.74 -31.03
N GLY A 6 13.16 26.36 -29.99
CA GLY A 6 13.78 25.04 -29.88
C GLY A 6 12.75 24.01 -29.45
N SER A 7 11.99 23.47 -30.40
CA SER A 7 11.33 22.18 -30.25
C SER A 7 12.39 21.08 -30.24
N GLY A 8 12.55 20.43 -29.09
CA GLY A 8 13.45 19.31 -28.92
C GLY A 8 12.95 18.43 -27.79
N ASN A 9 11.87 17.68 -28.05
CA ASN A 9 11.50 16.54 -27.22
C ASN A 9 12.58 15.47 -27.44
N VAL A 10 13.68 15.55 -26.70
CA VAL A 10 14.71 14.51 -26.71
C VAL A 10 14.11 13.30 -26.02
N ARG A 11 13.47 12.42 -26.80
CA ARG A 11 13.20 11.05 -26.37
C ARG A 11 14.56 10.36 -26.33
N LEU A 12 15.22 10.43 -25.19
CA LEU A 12 16.42 9.63 -24.92
C LEU A 12 16.06 8.16 -25.18
N PRO A 13 16.91 7.39 -25.87
CA PRO A 13 16.65 5.97 -26.09
C PRO A 13 16.52 5.30 -24.72
N GLN A 14 15.34 4.77 -24.43
CA GLN A 14 15.11 3.94 -23.26
C GLN A 14 15.94 2.67 -23.45
N THR A 15 17.12 2.68 -22.83
CA THR A 15 17.95 1.47 -22.69
C THR A 15 17.10 0.38 -22.02
N GLY A 16 17.36 -0.89 -22.32
CA GLY A 16 16.58 -2.02 -21.76
C GLY A 16 16.49 -2.03 -20.23
N ILE A 17 17.42 -1.36 -19.55
CA ILE A 17 17.40 -1.13 -18.10
C ILE A 17 16.23 -0.21 -17.69
N GLY A 18 15.99 0.88 -18.41
CA GLY A 18 14.90 1.81 -18.11
C GLY A 18 13.49 1.25 -18.40
N ALA A 19 13.37 0.30 -19.33
CA ALA A 19 12.11 -0.40 -19.58
C ALA A 19 11.77 -1.37 -18.43
N LEU A 20 12.77 -2.12 -17.93
CA LEU A 20 12.60 -3.02 -16.77
C LEU A 20 12.26 -2.24 -15.49
N ASP A 21 12.91 -1.10 -15.25
CA ASP A 21 12.59 -0.24 -14.11
C ASP A 21 11.14 0.26 -14.15
N TYR A 22 10.62 0.58 -15.34
CA TYR A 22 9.25 1.02 -15.53
C TYR A 22 8.23 -0.09 -15.28
N GLU A 23 8.48 -1.29 -15.80
CA GLU A 23 7.64 -2.48 -15.56
C GLU A 23 7.61 -2.84 -14.07
N LEU A 24 8.78 -2.87 -13.43
CA LEU A 24 8.89 -3.13 -11.99
C LEU A 24 8.16 -2.07 -11.16
N ALA A 25 8.26 -0.79 -11.52
CA ALA A 25 7.51 0.27 -10.86
C ALA A 25 5.99 0.07 -11.00
N GLY A 26 5.53 -0.38 -12.18
CA GLY A 26 4.14 -0.75 -12.41
C GLY A 26 3.67 -1.90 -11.51
N GLU A 27 4.46 -2.97 -11.42
CA GLU A 27 4.16 -4.12 -10.55
C GLU A 27 4.14 -3.75 -9.07
N MET A 28 5.07 -2.90 -8.62
CA MET A 28 5.07 -2.38 -7.25
C MET A 28 3.82 -1.55 -6.96
N ALA A 29 3.41 -0.68 -7.89
CA ALA A 29 2.20 0.13 -7.74
C ALA A 29 0.95 -0.74 -7.63
N VAL A 30 0.83 -1.78 -8.48
CA VAL A 30 -0.27 -2.75 -8.43
C VAL A 30 -0.26 -3.52 -7.12
N SER A 31 0.91 -4.00 -6.68
CA SER A 31 1.06 -4.76 -5.42
C SER A 31 0.69 -3.92 -4.20
N LEU A 32 1.13 -2.67 -4.15
CA LEU A 32 0.80 -1.72 -3.10
C LEU A 32 -0.71 -1.43 -3.07
N GLY A 33 -1.33 -1.18 -4.24
CA GLY A 33 -2.77 -0.93 -4.35
C GLY A 33 -3.61 -2.12 -3.88
N ASN A 34 -3.23 -3.33 -4.30
CA ASN A 34 -3.90 -4.56 -3.89
C ASN A 34 -3.78 -4.81 -2.38
N ALA A 35 -2.61 -4.56 -1.79
CA ALA A 35 -2.42 -4.71 -0.35
C ALA A 35 -3.24 -3.67 0.44
N GLY A 36 -3.30 -2.43 -0.03
CA GLY A 36 -4.13 -1.38 0.57
C GLY A 36 -5.61 -1.74 0.55
N LYS A 37 -6.15 -2.16 -0.60
CA LYS A 37 -7.54 -2.60 -0.74
C LYS A 37 -7.89 -3.74 0.21
N ARG A 38 -7.01 -4.76 0.32
CA ARG A 38 -7.21 -5.88 1.26
C ARG A 38 -7.25 -5.40 2.71
N ALA A 39 -6.37 -4.48 3.10
CA ALA A 39 -6.37 -3.92 4.44
C ALA A 39 -7.67 -3.12 4.72
N GLU A 40 -8.13 -2.30 3.78
CA GLU A 40 -9.42 -1.58 3.88
C GLU A 40 -10.59 -2.54 4.06
N GLU A 41 -10.67 -3.58 3.23
CA GLU A 41 -11.74 -4.58 3.28
C GLU A 41 -11.75 -5.37 4.60
N SER A 42 -10.59 -5.81 5.09
CA SER A 42 -10.49 -6.54 6.36
C SER A 42 -10.85 -5.65 7.55
N LEU A 43 -10.43 -4.38 7.55
CA LEU A 43 -10.81 -3.41 8.57
C LEU A 43 -12.31 -3.12 8.55
N ALA A 44 -12.91 -2.99 7.37
CA ALA A 44 -14.35 -2.80 7.21
C ALA A 44 -15.14 -4.01 7.75
N ARG A 45 -14.72 -5.25 7.45
CA ARG A 45 -15.32 -6.47 8.01
C ARG A 45 -15.25 -6.49 9.54
N LEU A 46 -14.08 -6.19 10.10
CA LEU A 46 -13.90 -6.12 11.56
C LEU A 46 -14.79 -5.04 12.20
N ALA A 47 -14.93 -3.89 11.55
CA ALA A 47 -15.74 -2.78 12.06
C ALA A 47 -17.24 -3.07 11.98
N ALA A 48 -17.70 -3.77 10.93
CA ALA A 48 -19.10 -4.14 10.74
C ALA A 48 -19.54 -5.33 11.62
N HIS A 49 -18.59 -6.07 12.21
CA HIS A 49 -18.89 -7.25 13.01
C HIS A 49 -19.57 -6.92 14.33
N ALA A 50 -20.80 -7.42 14.51
CA ALA A 50 -21.58 -7.34 15.74
C ALA A 50 -21.84 -8.72 16.40
N GLY A 51 -21.23 -9.78 15.88
CA GLY A 51 -21.42 -11.16 16.35
C GLY A 51 -20.53 -11.54 17.52
N GLY A 52 -20.28 -12.84 17.66
CA GLY A 52 -19.57 -13.41 18.82
C GLY A 52 -18.08 -13.06 18.89
N GLU A 53 -17.52 -13.19 20.09
CA GLU A 53 -16.11 -12.88 20.38
C GLU A 53 -15.13 -13.79 19.63
N ALA A 54 -15.48 -15.06 19.40
CA ALA A 54 -14.63 -15.98 18.64
C ALA A 54 -14.39 -15.49 17.20
N GLU A 55 -15.47 -15.14 16.49
CA GLU A 55 -15.41 -14.60 15.14
C GLU A 55 -14.71 -13.24 15.11
N ARG A 56 -14.94 -12.39 16.12
CA ARG A 56 -14.23 -11.12 16.27
C ARG A 56 -12.71 -11.32 16.36
N ARG A 57 -12.25 -12.34 17.07
CA ARG A 57 -10.83 -12.65 17.20
C ARG A 57 -10.20 -13.08 15.88
N ASP A 58 -10.92 -13.86 15.08
CA ASP A 58 -10.45 -14.27 13.76
C ASP A 58 -10.38 -13.07 12.79
N LEU A 59 -11.40 -12.20 12.80
CA LEU A 59 -11.38 -10.94 12.03
C LEU A 59 -10.28 -9.98 12.48
N LEU A 60 -9.97 -9.93 13.78
CA LEU A 60 -8.83 -9.17 14.30
C LEU A 60 -7.49 -9.69 13.77
N ARG A 61 -7.32 -11.02 13.70
CA ARG A 61 -6.12 -11.65 13.14
C ARG A 61 -6.01 -11.34 11.64
N GLU A 62 -7.09 -11.51 10.90
CA GLU A 62 -7.14 -11.22 9.47
C GLU A 62 -6.82 -9.74 9.17
N ALA A 63 -7.39 -8.80 9.94
CA ALA A 63 -7.09 -7.39 9.80
C ALA A 63 -5.63 -7.07 10.14
N ALA A 64 -5.06 -7.70 11.17
CA ALA A 64 -3.65 -7.52 11.53
C ALA A 64 -2.70 -8.00 10.43
N ASP A 65 -2.97 -9.19 9.86
CA ASP A 65 -2.16 -9.73 8.76
C ASP A 65 -2.23 -8.85 7.51
N ALA A 66 -3.43 -8.38 7.15
CA ALA A 66 -3.62 -7.52 5.99
C ALA A 66 -2.94 -6.15 6.16
N VAL A 67 -3.08 -5.51 7.33
CA VAL A 67 -2.40 -4.25 7.65
C VAL A 67 -0.89 -4.41 7.66
N TYR A 68 -0.38 -5.50 8.23
CA TYR A 68 1.06 -5.78 8.26
C TYR A 68 1.63 -5.95 6.84
N ALA A 69 0.96 -6.72 5.99
CA ALA A 69 1.34 -6.88 4.59
C ALA A 69 1.33 -5.55 3.83
N TYR A 70 0.34 -4.69 4.08
CA TYR A 70 0.27 -3.37 3.47
C TYR A 70 1.40 -2.43 3.94
N PHE A 71 1.76 -2.44 5.22
CA PHE A 71 2.90 -1.66 5.72
C PHE A 71 4.22 -2.10 5.09
N ILE A 72 4.43 -3.41 4.91
CA ILE A 72 5.59 -3.93 4.19
C ILE A 72 5.62 -3.40 2.75
N GLN A 73 4.50 -3.46 2.02
CA GLN A 73 4.43 -2.93 0.65
C GLN A 73 4.72 -1.42 0.60
N ARG A 74 4.22 -0.66 1.58
CA ARG A 74 4.52 0.77 1.70
C ARG A 74 6.02 1.01 1.88
N GLU A 75 6.66 0.27 2.77
CA GLU A 75 8.10 0.38 3.03
C GLU A 75 8.94 0.01 1.80
N LEU A 76 8.55 -1.03 1.06
CA LEU A 76 9.18 -1.41 -0.21
C LEU A 76 9.07 -0.29 -1.26
N CYS A 77 7.98 0.46 -1.25
CA CYS A 77 7.79 1.64 -2.11
C CYS A 77 8.40 2.94 -1.54
N GLY A 78 9.15 2.88 -0.43
CA GLY A 78 9.78 4.03 0.22
C GLY A 78 8.89 4.85 1.17
N LEU A 79 7.65 4.43 1.41
CA LEU A 79 6.64 5.13 2.22
C LEU A 79 6.68 4.69 3.69
N LYS A 80 7.77 5.03 4.40
CA LYS A 80 8.07 4.48 5.74
C LYS A 80 7.26 5.06 6.91
N ARG A 81 6.65 6.24 6.75
CA ARG A 81 5.86 6.87 7.81
C ARG A 81 4.43 6.34 7.76
N HIS A 82 3.99 5.72 8.86
CA HIS A 82 2.67 5.06 8.92
C HIS A 82 1.60 5.84 9.72
N ASP A 83 1.95 6.89 10.45
CA ASP A 83 0.99 7.62 11.31
C ASP A 83 -0.22 8.17 10.53
N ASP A 84 0.04 8.72 9.34
CA ASP A 84 -1.01 9.32 8.51
C ASP A 84 -1.96 8.24 7.97
N ILE A 85 -1.42 7.08 7.56
CA ILE A 85 -2.25 5.99 7.03
C ILE A 85 -3.01 5.25 8.13
N VAL A 86 -2.43 5.14 9.33
CA VAL A 86 -3.12 4.61 10.53
C VAL A 86 -4.37 5.43 10.83
N ARG A 87 -4.26 6.77 10.75
CA ARG A 87 -5.40 7.69 10.96
C ARG A 87 -6.39 7.61 9.80
N GLN A 88 -5.92 7.67 8.56
CA GLN A 88 -6.75 7.66 7.36
C GLN A 88 -7.62 6.40 7.26
N MET A 89 -7.05 5.23 7.57
CA MET A 89 -7.77 3.95 7.53
C MET A 89 -8.47 3.60 8.86
N ALA A 90 -8.41 4.50 9.85
CA ALA A 90 -8.97 4.30 11.19
C ALA A 90 -8.55 2.95 11.83
N ILE A 91 -7.27 2.59 11.71
CA ILE A 91 -6.76 1.28 12.14
C ILE A 91 -6.91 1.14 13.66
N PRO A 92 -7.69 0.15 14.17
CA PRO A 92 -7.90 0.00 15.60
C PRO A 92 -6.60 -0.34 16.35
N ARG A 93 -6.45 0.16 17.58
CA ARG A 93 -5.32 -0.20 18.45
C ARG A 93 -5.16 -1.70 18.65
N ALA A 94 -6.28 -2.44 18.68
CA ALA A 94 -6.28 -3.89 18.81
C ALA A 94 -5.63 -4.60 17.61
N VAL A 95 -5.71 -4.01 16.41
CA VAL A 95 -5.04 -4.48 15.20
C VAL A 95 -3.55 -4.13 15.27
N LEU A 96 -3.22 -2.88 15.60
CA LEU A 96 -1.82 -2.42 15.73
C LEU A 96 -1.02 -3.23 16.76
N ALA A 97 -1.63 -3.58 17.90
CA ALA A 97 -1.01 -4.37 18.95
C ALA A 97 -0.69 -5.82 18.54
N ARG A 98 -1.18 -6.28 17.39
CA ARG A 98 -1.03 -7.65 16.89
C ARG A 98 -0.19 -7.74 15.61
N LEU A 99 0.32 -6.62 15.10
CA LEU A 99 1.14 -6.63 13.89
C LEU A 99 2.39 -7.50 14.09
N GLY A 100 2.60 -8.45 13.17
CA GLY A 100 3.76 -9.34 13.18
C GLY A 100 3.77 -10.40 14.29
N ALA A 101 2.74 -10.47 15.14
CA ALA A 101 2.61 -11.53 16.13
C ALA A 101 2.14 -12.83 15.45
N ARG A 102 2.91 -13.91 15.60
CA ARG A 102 2.55 -15.26 15.16
C ARG A 102 2.41 -16.18 16.35
#